data_AF-A0A2E7XN03-F1
#
_entry.id   AF-A0A2E7XN03-F1
#
_cell.length_a   1.000
_cell.length_b   1.000
_cell.length_c   1.000
_cell.angle_alpha   90.00
_cell.angle_beta   90.00
_cell.angle_gamma   90.00
#
_symmetry.space_group_name_H-M   'P 1'
#
loop_
_entity.id
_entity.type
_entity.pdbx_description
1 polymer ?
#
loop_
_entity_poly.entity_id
_entity_poly.type
_entity_poly.pdbx_seq_one_letter_code
_entity_poly.pdbx_strand_id
1 'polypeptide(L)'
;MRILIIAVLFSLITSCAIAEQKSICTSPLSVHDVMKALVETGTNKIWRAQEVNSDEQWAELRYAAVSIIAGGDLISHGGAGKNDCDWAATTEWQKENSDMITAANDALSAIEKKDLDALSEIGSMALYSPCENCHRLFLKR
;
A
#
# COMPACT_ATOMS: atom_id res chain seq x y z
N MET A 1 65.27 25.21 -24.87
CA MET A 1 64.06 24.61 -25.50
C MET A 1 64.22 23.09 -25.37
N ARG A 2 63.60 22.32 -24.47
CA ARG A 2 62.40 22.44 -23.63
C ARG A 2 62.63 21.55 -22.38
N ILE A 3 62.59 22.15 -21.19
CA ILE A 3 62.30 21.46 -19.92
C ILE A 3 60.88 21.93 -19.56
N LEU A 4 60.07 21.08 -18.89
CA LEU A 4 58.66 21.26 -18.43
C LEU A 4 57.66 20.55 -19.37
N ILE A 5 56.77 19.62 -18.99
CA ILE A 5 56.16 19.22 -17.71
C ILE A 5 55.66 17.78 -17.88
N ILE A 6 56.08 16.87 -16.99
CA ILE A 6 55.31 15.68 -16.60
C ILE A 6 54.44 16.16 -15.43
N ALA A 7 53.12 16.24 -15.59
CA ALA A 7 52.20 16.23 -14.45
C ALA A 7 50.74 16.05 -14.91
N VAL A 8 50.21 14.86 -14.62
CA VAL A 8 48.93 14.69 -13.94
C VAL A 8 47.74 15.46 -14.54
N LEU A 9 47.17 14.96 -15.63
CA LEU A 9 45.74 15.14 -15.94
C LEU A 9 45.00 13.89 -15.49
N PHE A 10 45.08 13.65 -14.18
CA PHE A 10 44.34 12.59 -13.49
C PHE A 10 42.91 13.07 -13.34
N SER A 11 42.04 12.57 -14.23
CA SER A 11 40.65 12.21 -13.96
C SER A 11 40.04 12.86 -12.71
N LEU A 12 39.48 14.07 -12.87
CA LEU A 12 38.46 14.61 -11.97
C LEU A 12 37.16 13.86 -12.25
N ILE A 13 37.11 12.59 -11.84
CA ILE A 13 35.83 11.88 -11.65
C ILE A 13 35.27 12.49 -10.38
N THR A 14 34.51 13.57 -10.53
CA THR A 14 33.72 14.16 -9.46
C THR A 14 32.81 13.05 -8.93
N SER A 15 33.24 12.42 -7.84
CA SER A 15 32.44 11.47 -7.10
C SER A 15 31.23 12.24 -6.59
N CYS A 16 30.13 12.14 -7.32
CA CYS A 16 28.84 12.53 -6.83
C CYS A 16 28.51 11.52 -5.73
N ALA A 17 28.88 11.84 -4.50
CA ALA A 17 28.37 11.13 -3.34
C ALA A 17 26.86 11.36 -3.35
N ILE A 18 26.10 10.41 -3.90
CA ILE A 18 24.66 10.34 -3.72
C ILE A 18 24.48 10.06 -2.24
N ALA A 19 24.25 11.11 -1.45
CA ALA A 19 23.77 10.95 -0.10
C ALA A 19 22.44 10.17 -0.19
N GLU A 20 22.36 9.04 0.52
CA GLU A 20 21.12 8.28 0.66
C GLU A 20 20.08 9.21 1.28
N GLN A 21 19.19 9.74 0.43
CA GLN A 21 18.16 10.67 0.86
C GLN A 21 17.09 9.82 1.54
N LYS A 22 17.18 9.69 2.86
CA LYS A 22 16.20 8.96 3.67
C LYS A 22 14.81 9.49 3.34
N SER A 23 13.91 8.60 2.90
CA SER A 23 12.51 8.94 2.65
C SER A 23 11.91 9.45 3.96
N ILE A 24 11.37 10.68 3.96
CA ILE A 24 10.71 11.26 5.13
C ILE A 24 9.21 11.27 4.86
N CYS A 25 8.48 10.37 5.51
CA CYS A 25 7.02 10.47 5.60
C CYS A 25 6.65 11.56 6.60
N THR A 26 5.54 12.24 6.33
CA THR A 26 4.98 13.27 7.20
C THR A 26 3.75 12.80 7.98
N SER A 27 3.29 11.57 7.73
CA SER A 27 2.14 11.00 8.43
C SER A 27 2.40 10.89 9.94
N PRO A 28 1.47 11.33 10.80
CA PRO A 28 1.58 11.13 12.24
C PRO A 28 1.24 9.70 12.68
N LEU A 29 0.67 8.88 11.79
CA LEU A 29 0.27 7.49 12.07
C LEU A 29 1.27 6.51 11.45
N SER A 30 1.48 5.37 12.11
CA SER A 30 2.19 4.26 11.48
C SER A 30 1.30 3.54 10.46
N VAL A 31 1.94 2.93 9.46
CA VAL A 31 1.27 2.03 8.52
C VAL A 31 0.54 0.91 9.26
N HIS A 32 1.14 0.38 10.34
CA HIS A 32 0.51 -0.63 11.18
C HIS A 32 -0.83 -0.13 11.76
N ASP A 33 -0.87 1.08 12.31
CA ASP A 33 -2.08 1.59 12.95
C ASP A 33 -3.20 1.82 11.92
N VAL A 34 -2.86 2.37 10.75
CA VAL A 34 -3.81 2.53 9.64
C VAL A 34 -4.30 1.16 9.13
N MET A 35 -3.38 0.19 8.98
CA MET A 35 -3.71 -1.17 8.56
C MET A 35 -4.69 -1.83 9.53
N LYS A 36 -4.45 -1.77 10.85
CA LYS A 36 -5.35 -2.35 11.86
C LYS A 36 -6.71 -1.66 11.88
N ALA A 37 -6.72 -0.33 11.91
CA ALA A 37 -7.93 0.46 12.15
C ALA A 37 -8.85 0.52 10.94
N LEU A 38 -8.30 0.59 9.72
CA LEU A 38 -9.09 0.80 8.51
C LEU A 38 -9.12 -0.44 7.62
N VAL A 39 -7.94 -0.93 7.22
CA VAL A 39 -7.84 -1.98 6.20
C VAL A 39 -8.30 -3.32 6.76
N GLU A 40 -7.69 -3.83 7.83
CA GLU A 40 -8.05 -5.10 8.45
C GLU A 40 -9.49 -5.11 8.96
N THR A 41 -9.94 -4.02 9.57
CA THR A 41 -11.32 -3.90 10.07
C THR A 41 -12.31 -3.95 8.90
N GLY A 42 -12.02 -3.25 7.80
CA GLY A 42 -12.85 -3.25 6.59
C GLY A 42 -12.85 -4.61 5.88
N THR A 43 -11.68 -5.21 5.66
CA THR A 43 -11.58 -6.52 4.98
C THR A 43 -12.28 -7.61 5.77
N ASN A 44 -12.12 -7.64 7.10
CA ASN A 44 -12.85 -8.57 7.96
C ASN A 44 -14.37 -8.44 7.84
N LYS A 45 -14.90 -7.22 7.67
CA LYS A 45 -16.34 -7.02 7.45
C LYS A 45 -16.77 -7.57 6.10
N ILE A 46 -16.00 -7.32 5.04
CA ILE A 46 -16.27 -7.85 3.69
C ILE A 46 -16.22 -9.38 3.67
N TRP A 47 -15.17 -10.00 4.21
CA TRP A 47 -15.01 -11.47 4.21
C TRP A 47 -16.06 -12.21 5.04
N ARG A 48 -16.68 -11.53 6.01
CA ARG A 48 -17.74 -12.08 6.85
C ARG A 48 -19.14 -11.73 6.33
N ALA A 49 -19.25 -11.06 5.18
CA ALA A 49 -20.53 -10.72 4.58
C ALA A 49 -21.28 -12.01 4.19
N GLN A 50 -22.38 -12.27 4.88
CA GLN A 50 -23.28 -13.40 4.62
C GLN A 50 -24.70 -12.94 4.94
N GLU A 51 -25.69 -13.46 4.22
CA GLU A 51 -27.12 -13.18 4.49
C GLU A 51 -27.46 -11.68 4.61
N VAL A 52 -26.97 -10.88 3.66
CA VAL A 52 -27.17 -9.42 3.61
C VAL A 52 -28.56 -9.10 3.05
N ASN A 53 -29.50 -8.71 3.93
CA ASN A 53 -30.92 -8.64 3.60
C ASN A 53 -31.55 -7.24 3.81
N SER A 54 -30.77 -6.26 4.26
CA SER A 54 -31.24 -4.89 4.55
C SER A 54 -30.32 -3.83 3.96
N ASP A 55 -30.87 -2.64 3.72
CA ASP A 55 -30.13 -1.50 3.21
C ASP A 55 -29.04 -1.04 4.18
N GLU A 56 -29.31 -1.16 5.49
CA GLU A 56 -28.36 -0.86 6.54
C GLU A 56 -27.14 -1.79 6.48
N GLN A 57 -27.35 -3.10 6.30
CA GLN A 57 -26.24 -4.05 6.14
C GLN A 57 -25.43 -3.76 4.86
N TRP A 58 -26.07 -3.40 3.76
CA TRP A 58 -25.37 -2.97 2.53
C TRP A 58 -24.57 -1.68 2.76
N ALA A 59 -25.10 -0.73 3.52
CA ALA A 59 -24.39 0.50 3.89
C ALA A 59 -23.16 0.21 4.75
N GLU A 60 -23.24 -0.73 5.69
CA GLU A 60 -22.09 -1.15 6.49
C GLU A 60 -20.97 -1.75 5.63
N LEU A 61 -21.31 -2.56 4.62
CA LEU A 61 -20.33 -3.09 3.66
C LEU A 61 -19.73 -1.97 2.81
N ARG A 62 -20.54 -0.99 2.38
CA ARG A 62 -20.05 0.20 1.68
C ARG A 62 -19.01 0.94 2.51
N TYR A 63 -19.28 1.18 3.79
CA TYR A 63 -18.34 1.86 4.69
C TYR A 63 -17.06 1.06 4.89
N ALA A 64 -17.15 -0.27 4.94
CA ALA A 64 -15.98 -1.14 5.00
C ALA A 64 -15.12 -1.01 3.73
N ALA A 65 -15.71 -1.07 2.53
CA ALA A 65 -14.98 -0.90 1.28
C ALA A 65 -14.30 0.49 1.18
N VAL A 66 -15.03 1.55 1.54
CA VAL A 66 -14.46 2.91 1.61
C VAL A 66 -13.31 3.01 2.60
N SER A 67 -13.40 2.34 3.75
CA SER A 67 -12.33 2.32 4.75
C SER A 67 -11.07 1.64 4.22
N ILE A 68 -11.20 0.56 3.45
CA ILE A 68 -10.06 -0.11 2.81
C ILE A 68 -9.41 0.80 1.77
N ILE A 69 -10.20 1.47 0.92
CA ILE A 69 -9.70 2.39 -0.09
C ILE A 69 -8.93 3.55 0.56
N ALA A 70 -9.54 4.20 1.56
CA ALA A 70 -8.90 5.30 2.29
C ALA A 70 -7.65 4.84 3.05
N GLY A 71 -7.71 3.68 3.70
CA GLY A 71 -6.55 3.09 4.39
C GLY A 71 -5.42 2.77 3.42
N GLY A 72 -5.73 2.18 2.27
CA GLY A 72 -4.77 1.88 1.20
C GLY A 72 -4.09 3.14 0.67
N ASP A 73 -4.86 4.19 0.39
CA ASP A 73 -4.30 5.48 -0.06
C ASP A 73 -3.33 6.06 0.99
N LEU A 74 -3.73 6.07 2.26
CA LEU A 74 -2.89 6.55 3.36
C LEU A 74 -1.57 5.77 3.49
N ILE A 75 -1.63 4.44 3.49
CA ILE A 75 -0.41 3.62 3.64
C ILE A 75 0.48 3.63 2.39
N SER A 76 -0.05 4.02 1.23
CA SER A 76 0.76 4.21 0.01
C SER A 76 1.88 5.24 0.20
N HIS A 77 1.69 6.20 1.11
CA HIS A 77 2.64 7.25 1.41
C HIS A 77 3.57 6.94 2.59
N GLY A 78 3.49 5.72 3.14
CA GLY A 78 4.23 5.32 4.32
C GLY A 78 3.62 5.87 5.62
N GLY A 79 4.44 6.00 6.66
CA GLY A 79 3.96 6.24 8.02
C GLY A 79 5.07 6.61 9.00
N ALA A 80 4.69 6.79 10.26
CA ALA A 80 5.61 7.10 11.35
C ALA A 80 6.39 5.87 11.89
N GLY A 81 6.10 4.66 11.39
CA GLY A 81 6.80 3.45 11.77
C GLY A 81 8.24 3.40 11.23
N LYS A 82 9.06 2.58 11.88
CA LYS A 82 10.53 2.55 11.66
C LYS A 82 10.93 2.39 10.19
N ASN A 83 10.21 1.57 9.43
CA ASN A 83 10.54 1.22 8.05
C ASN A 83 9.48 1.71 7.05
N ASP A 84 8.41 2.35 7.52
CA ASP A 84 7.21 2.61 6.70
C ASP A 84 7.56 3.45 5.46
N CYS A 85 8.44 4.44 5.62
CA CYS A 85 8.86 5.31 4.51
C CYS A 85 9.75 4.63 3.49
N ASP A 86 10.60 3.72 3.98
CA ASP A 86 11.49 2.95 3.12
C ASP A 86 10.67 1.92 2.33
N TRP A 87 9.68 1.28 2.97
CA TRP A 87 8.74 0.39 2.30
C TRP A 87 7.92 1.13 1.25
N ALA A 88 7.32 2.27 1.60
CA ALA A 88 6.51 3.07 0.67
C ALA A 88 7.29 3.58 -0.55
N ALA A 89 8.61 3.70 -0.45
CA ALA A 89 9.46 4.07 -1.59
C ALA A 89 9.68 2.93 -2.61
N THR A 90 9.29 1.70 -2.29
CA THR A 90 9.49 0.54 -3.18
C THR A 90 8.37 0.35 -4.19
N THR A 91 8.71 -0.15 -5.38
CA THR A 91 7.73 -0.45 -6.43
C THR A 91 6.78 -1.57 -6.01
N GLU A 92 7.29 -2.56 -5.28
CA GLU A 92 6.50 -3.70 -4.80
C GLU A 92 5.43 -3.25 -3.80
N TRP A 93 5.75 -2.33 -2.90
CA TRP A 93 4.76 -1.73 -1.99
C TRP A 93 3.63 -1.04 -2.76
N GLN A 94 4.01 -0.17 -3.71
CA GLN A 94 3.05 0.58 -4.50
C GLN A 94 2.15 -0.34 -5.33
N LYS A 95 2.73 -1.40 -5.91
CA LYS A 95 1.99 -2.37 -6.69
C LYS A 95 0.95 -3.11 -5.85
N GLU A 96 1.37 -3.77 -4.77
CA GLU A 96 0.41 -4.57 -3.97
C GLU A 96 -0.64 -3.68 -3.30
N ASN A 97 -0.28 -2.46 -2.89
CA ASN A 97 -1.25 -1.50 -2.37
C ASN A 97 -2.26 -1.04 -3.42
N SER A 98 -1.81 -0.74 -4.64
CA SER A 98 -2.69 -0.38 -5.76
C SER A 98 -3.64 -1.52 -6.14
N ASP A 99 -3.14 -2.76 -6.14
CA ASP A 99 -3.95 -3.95 -6.43
C ASP A 99 -5.04 -4.14 -5.36
N MET A 100 -4.71 -3.95 -4.08
CA MET A 100 -5.68 -3.97 -2.98
C MET A 100 -6.75 -2.87 -3.14
N ILE A 101 -6.36 -1.63 -3.43
CA ILE A 101 -7.31 -0.53 -3.65
C ILE A 101 -8.22 -0.83 -4.85
N THR A 102 -7.67 -1.39 -5.92
CA THR A 102 -8.45 -1.77 -7.11
C THR A 102 -9.50 -2.83 -6.75
N ALA A 103 -9.11 -3.90 -6.06
CA ALA A 103 -10.05 -4.93 -5.60
C ALA A 103 -11.11 -4.36 -4.63
N ALA A 104 -10.76 -3.40 -3.79
CA ALA A 104 -11.71 -2.74 -2.89
C ALA A 104 -12.72 -1.85 -3.66
N ASN A 105 -12.32 -1.23 -4.77
CA ASN A 105 -13.24 -0.50 -5.65
C ASN A 105 -14.18 -1.45 -6.42
N ASP A 106 -13.69 -2.62 -6.83
CA ASP A 106 -14.54 -3.66 -7.42
C ASP A 106 -15.57 -4.16 -6.40
N ALA A 107 -15.14 -4.39 -5.15
CA ALA A 107 -16.03 -4.75 -4.05
C ALA A 107 -17.08 -3.66 -3.79
N LEU A 108 -16.68 -2.38 -3.77
CA LEU A 108 -17.61 -1.25 -3.65
C LEU A 108 -18.65 -1.25 -4.78
N SER A 109 -18.23 -1.54 -6.02
CA SER A 109 -19.13 -1.63 -7.17
C SER A 109 -20.12 -2.81 -7.06
N ALA A 110 -19.69 -3.96 -6.54
CA ALA A 110 -20.57 -5.09 -6.25
C ALA A 110 -21.58 -4.77 -5.13
N ILE A 111 -21.12 -4.10 -4.07
CA ILE A 111 -21.95 -3.62 -2.95
C ILE A 111 -23.04 -2.65 -3.44
N GLU A 112 -22.69 -1.69 -4.31
CA GLU A 112 -23.66 -0.73 -4.88
C GLU A 112 -24.74 -1.43 -5.72
N LYS A 113 -24.40 -2.53 -6.37
CA LYS A 113 -25.33 -3.38 -7.12
C LYS A 113 -26.06 -4.41 -6.25
N LYS A 114 -25.72 -4.47 -4.96
CA LYS A 114 -26.21 -5.49 -4.01
C LYS A 114 -25.93 -6.92 -4.49
N ASP A 115 -24.77 -7.13 -5.10
CA ASP A 115 -24.34 -8.40 -5.67
C ASP A 115 -23.43 -9.14 -4.67
N LEU A 116 -24.04 -9.97 -3.81
CA LEU A 116 -23.33 -10.68 -2.75
C LEU A 116 -22.41 -11.78 -3.30
N ASP A 117 -22.79 -12.40 -4.41
CA ASP A 117 -22.00 -13.46 -5.05
C ASP A 117 -20.71 -12.86 -5.64
N ALA A 118 -20.83 -11.76 -6.39
CA ALA A 118 -19.67 -11.03 -6.90
C ALA A 118 -18.77 -10.53 -5.76
N LEU A 119 -19.36 -10.00 -4.67
CA LEU A 119 -18.60 -9.57 -3.51
C LEU A 119 -17.79 -10.71 -2.87
N SER A 120 -18.38 -11.90 -2.77
CA SER A 120 -17.72 -13.09 -2.23
C SER A 120 -16.56 -13.55 -3.11
N GLU A 121 -16.72 -13.53 -4.44
CA GLU A 121 -15.65 -13.86 -5.39
C GLU A 121 -14.49 -12.86 -5.30
N ILE A 122 -14.78 -11.56 -5.31
CA ILE A 122 -13.77 -10.49 -5.17
C ILE A 122 -13.03 -10.63 -3.84
N GLY A 123 -13.76 -10.84 -2.74
CA GLY A 123 -13.18 -10.99 -1.40
C GLY A 123 -12.23 -12.17 -1.29
N SER A 124 -12.60 -13.33 -1.84
CA SER A 124 -11.81 -14.56 -1.76
C SER A 124 -10.62 -14.62 -2.70
N MET A 125 -10.65 -13.88 -3.81
CA MET A 125 -9.59 -13.91 -4.83
C MET A 125 -8.82 -12.60 -4.92
N ALA A 126 -9.47 -11.55 -5.43
CA ALA A 126 -8.81 -10.30 -5.80
C ALA A 126 -8.33 -9.52 -4.58
N LEU A 127 -9.10 -9.51 -3.49
CA LEU A 127 -8.75 -8.77 -2.28
C LEU A 127 -7.75 -9.52 -1.39
N TYR A 128 -7.78 -10.85 -1.38
CA TYR A 128 -6.91 -11.69 -0.55
C TYR A 128 -5.45 -11.71 -1.04
N SER A 129 -5.24 -11.87 -2.35
CA SER A 129 -3.91 -12.00 -2.96
C SER A 129 -2.93 -10.86 -2.61
N PRO A 130 -3.27 -9.56 -2.79
CA PRO A 130 -2.34 -8.47 -2.47
C PRO A 130 -2.00 -8.38 -0.98
N CYS A 131 -2.92 -8.77 -0.09
CA CYS A 131 -2.66 -8.81 1.36
C CYS A 131 -1.53 -9.80 1.69
N GLU A 132 -1.61 -11.03 1.19
CA GLU A 132 -0.60 -12.06 1.44
C GLU A 132 0.75 -11.70 0.80
N ASN A 133 0.73 -11.18 -0.42
CA ASN A 133 1.96 -10.80 -1.13
C ASN A 133 2.68 -9.65 -0.43
N CYS A 134 1.95 -8.59 -0.06
CA CYS A 134 2.51 -7.44 0.64
C CYS A 134 3.08 -7.87 2.01
N HIS A 135 2.32 -8.61 2.80
CA HIS A 135 2.77 -9.07 4.11
C HIS A 135 3.99 -9.98 4.03
N ARG A 136 4.08 -10.86 3.02
CA ARG A 136 5.28 -11.70 2.80
C ARG A 136 6.55 -10.87 2.55
N LEU A 137 6.43 -9.72 1.90
CA LEU A 137 7.57 -8.87 1.53
C LEU A 137 7.98 -7.94 2.68
N PHE A 138 7.02 -7.33 3.36
CA PHE A 138 7.26 -6.22 4.28
C PHE A 138 7.01 -6.56 5.75
N LEU A 139 6.21 -7.60 6.04
CA LEU A 139 5.97 -8.12 7.37
C LEU A 139 6.58 -9.51 7.50
N LYS A 140 7.91 -9.57 7.67
CA LYS A 140 8.56 -10.80 8.12
C LYS A 140 8.02 -11.15 9.51
N ARG A 141 7.31 -12.29 9.61
CA ARG A 141 7.03 -12.95 10.89
C ARG A 141 8.33 -13.40 11.56
#